data_AF-A0A328ENE1-F1
#
_entry.id   AF-A0A328ENE1-F1
#
_cell.length_a   1.000
_cell.length_b   1.000
_cell.length_c   1.000
_cell.angle_alpha   90.00
_cell.angle_beta   90.00
_cell.angle_gamma   90.00
#
_symmetry.space_group_name_H-M   'P 1'
#
loop_
_entity.id
_entity.type
_entity.pdbx_description
1 polymer ?
#
loop_
_entity_poly.entity_id
_entity_poly.type
_entity_poly.pdbx_seq_one_letter_code
_entity_poly.pdbx_strand_id
1 'polypeptide(L)'
;MEYFIPLMLVGAVVAAALFGITNWLRNRNLKVSWYEWLIGGIGFALLLLAIQHFFGAMEEIFPFAAWMGLAVIGVPALILMLVAWQLVARRAKQS
;
A
#
# COMPACT_ATOMS: atom_id res chain seq x y z
N MET A 1 -15.55 18.66 -10.75
CA MET A 1 -14.83 19.39 -9.67
C MET A 1 -15.08 18.79 -8.29
N GLU A 2 -16.20 18.10 -8.06
CA GLU A 2 -16.60 17.56 -6.73
C GLU A 2 -15.57 16.60 -6.10
N TYR A 3 -14.91 15.75 -6.89
CA TYR A 3 -13.91 14.79 -6.41
C TYR A 3 -12.47 15.33 -6.31
N PHE A 4 -12.21 16.58 -6.69
CA PHE A 4 -10.86 17.14 -6.71
C PHE A 4 -10.23 17.24 -5.31
N ILE A 5 -11.01 17.73 -4.33
CA ILE A 5 -10.55 17.89 -2.94
C ILE A 5 -10.31 16.52 -2.27
N PRO A 6 -11.24 15.54 -2.35
CA PRO A 6 -11.00 14.18 -1.85
C PRO A 6 -9.72 13.54 -2.42
N LEU A 7 -9.50 13.66 -3.73
CA LEU A 7 -8.32 13.09 -4.39
C LEU A 7 -7.02 13.72 -3.87
N MET A 8 -6.97 15.05 -3.71
CA MET A 8 -5.81 15.73 -3.13
C MET A 8 -5.51 15.26 -1.71
N LEU A 9 -6.54 15.09 -0.88
CA LEU A 9 -6.38 14.61 0.50
C LEU A 9 -5.82 13.19 0.54
N VAL A 10 -6.32 12.29 -0.31
CA VAL A 10 -5.77 10.93 -0.43
C VAL A 10 -4.31 10.98 -0.85
N GLY A 11 -3.97 11.78 -1.85
CA GLY A 11 -2.58 11.97 -2.30
C GLY A 11 -1.67 12.51 -1.19
N ALA A 12 -2.14 13.48 -0.41
CA ALA A 12 -1.40 14.05 0.71
C ALA A 12 -1.17 13.01 1.83
N VAL A 13 -2.18 12.21 2.17
CA VAL A 13 -2.06 11.13 3.17
C VAL A 13 -1.07 10.07 2.70
N VAL A 14 -1.14 9.67 1.43
CA VAL A 14 -0.19 8.71 0.83
C VAL A 14 1.23 9.26 0.86
N ALA A 15 1.45 10.51 0.46
CA ALA A 15 2.75 11.15 0.49
C ALA A 15 3.32 11.25 1.92
N ALA A 16 2.48 11.65 2.88
CA ALA A 16 2.87 11.70 4.29
C ALA A 16 3.23 10.31 4.85
N ALA A 17 2.48 9.28 4.47
CA ALA A 17 2.77 7.90 4.87
C ALA A 17 4.12 7.41 4.30
N LEU A 18 4.37 7.63 3.00
CA LEU A 18 5.64 7.27 2.36
C LEU A 18 6.82 8.04 2.95
N PHE A 19 6.64 9.33 3.22
CA PHE A 19 7.65 10.15 3.89
C PHE A 19 7.93 9.63 5.31
N GLY A 20 6.89 9.31 6.08
CA GLY A 20 7.02 8.74 7.42
C GLY A 20 7.79 7.43 7.41
N ILE A 21 7.47 6.52 6.48
CA ILE A 21 8.13 5.22 6.33
C ILE A 21 9.60 5.41 5.94
N THR A 22 9.89 6.21 4.93
CA THR A 22 11.28 6.47 4.47
C THR A 22 12.13 7.12 5.56
N ASN A 23 11.57 8.09 6.29
CA ASN A 23 12.28 8.74 7.39
C ASN A 23 12.53 7.78 8.57
N TRP A 24 11.54 6.94 8.90
CA TRP A 24 11.70 5.90 9.93
C TRP A 24 12.78 4.88 9.55
N LEU A 25 12.82 4.42 8.30
CA LEU A 25 13.85 3.53 7.78
C LEU A 25 15.24 4.18 7.90
N ARG A 26 15.37 5.45 7.51
CA ARG A 26 16.61 6.22 7.58
C ARG A 26 17.10 6.39 9.02
N ASN A 27 16.22 6.78 9.94
CA ASN A 27 16.57 6.99 11.36
C ASN A 27 17.03 5.70 12.06
N ARG A 28 16.63 4.53 11.54
CA ARG A 28 17.03 3.22 12.03
C ARG A 28 18.24 2.63 11.26
N ASN A 29 18.82 3.37 10.31
CA ASN A 29 19.87 2.91 9.40
C ASN A 29 19.52 1.59 8.66
N LEU A 30 18.22 1.39 8.39
CA LEU A 30 17.73 0.19 7.70
C LEU A 30 18.00 0.32 6.21
N LYS A 31 18.84 -0.57 5.68
CA LYS A 31 19.11 -0.67 4.24
C LYS A 31 17.99 -1.46 3.56
N VAL A 32 17.29 -0.80 2.64
CA VAL A 32 16.27 -1.42 1.78
C VAL A 32 16.85 -1.66 0.40
N SER A 33 16.79 -2.91 -0.05
CA SER A 33 17.24 -3.37 -1.36
C SER A 33 16.25 -2.96 -2.45
N TRP A 34 16.71 -2.88 -3.71
CA TRP A 34 15.86 -2.46 -4.83
C TRP A 34 14.60 -3.35 -5.01
N TYR A 35 14.73 -4.65 -4.78
CA TYR A 35 13.61 -5.59 -4.92
C TYR A 35 12.63 -5.49 -3.74
N GLU A 36 13.08 -5.11 -2.55
CA GLU A 36 12.21 -4.84 -1.39
C GLU A 36 11.35 -3.60 -1.67
N TRP A 37 11.93 -2.57 -2.31
CA TRP A 37 11.20 -1.42 -2.83
C TRP A 37 10.18 -1.80 -3.90
N LEU A 38 10.56 -2.66 -4.85
CA LEU A 38 9.66 -3.10 -5.92
C LEU A 38 8.47 -3.90 -5.35
N ILE A 39 8.74 -4.89 -4.50
CA ILE A 39 7.70 -5.74 -3.89
C ILE A 39 6.76 -4.89 -3.03
N GLY A 40 7.32 -4.03 -2.17
CA GLY A 40 6.53 -3.13 -1.33
C GLY A 40 5.72 -2.14 -2.14
N GLY A 41 6.30 -1.57 -3.20
CA GLY A 41 5.64 -0.63 -4.11
C GLY A 41 4.50 -1.26 -4.89
N ILE A 42 4.69 -2.46 -5.45
CA ILE A 42 3.62 -3.20 -6.14
C ILE A 42 2.51 -3.56 -5.16
N GLY A 43 2.86 -4.06 -3.96
CA GLY A 43 1.87 -4.36 -2.93
C GLY A 43 1.06 -3.11 -2.56
N PHE A 44 1.71 -1.97 -2.37
CA PHE A 44 1.04 -0.72 -2.06
C PHE A 44 0.12 -0.24 -3.20
N ALA A 45 0.58 -0.31 -4.46
CA ALA A 45 -0.24 0.05 -5.62
C ALA A 45 -1.48 -0.84 -5.76
N LEU A 46 -1.32 -2.16 -5.58
CA LEU A 46 -2.44 -3.11 -5.58
C LEU A 46 -3.43 -2.84 -4.45
N LEU A 47 -2.94 -2.43 -3.27
CA LEU A 47 -3.82 -2.07 -2.15
C LEU A 47 -4.68 -0.85 -2.49
N LEU A 48 -4.08 0.19 -3.08
CA LEU A 48 -4.81 1.37 -3.54
C LEU A 48 -5.84 1.01 -4.63
N LEU A 49 -5.46 0.14 -5.57
CA LEU A 49 -6.38 -0.38 -6.60
C LEU A 49 -7.56 -1.13 -5.97
N ALA A 50 -7.30 -2.00 -4.99
CA ALA A 50 -8.35 -2.77 -4.31
C ALA A 50 -9.34 -1.85 -3.58
N ILE A 51 -8.83 -0.81 -2.90
CA ILE A 51 -9.64 0.20 -2.21
C ILE A 51 -10.47 1.00 -3.21
N GLN A 52 -9.87 1.47 -4.31
CA GLN A 52 -10.58 2.22 -5.34
C GLN A 52 -11.68 1.38 -6.01
N HIS A 53 -11.37 0.11 -6.34
CA HIS A 53 -12.35 -0.83 -6.88
C HIS A 53 -13.51 -1.07 -5.91
N PHE A 54 -13.23 -1.26 -4.62
CA PHE A 54 -14.25 -1.46 -3.60
C PHE A 54 -15.25 -0.29 -3.54
N PHE A 55 -14.76 0.95 -3.47
CA PHE A 55 -15.64 2.12 -3.42
C PHE A 55 -16.42 2.30 -4.72
N GLY A 56 -15.79 2.12 -5.88
CA GLY A 56 -16.49 2.20 -7.16
C GLY A 56 -17.62 1.18 -7.30
N ALA A 57 -17.35 -0.07 -6.94
CA ALA A 57 -18.37 -1.13 -6.98
C ALA A 57 -19.49 -0.92 -5.94
N MET A 58 -19.21 -0.29 -4.79
CA MET A 58 -20.24 0.07 -3.82
C MET A 58 -21.14 1.21 -4.31
N GLU A 59 -20.58 2.21 -5.00
CA GLU A 59 -21.37 3.28 -5.64
C GLU A 59 -22.32 2.73 -6.71
N GLU A 60 -21.91 1.67 -7.42
CA GLU A 60 -22.73 0.97 -8.40
C GLU A 60 -23.65 -0.12 -7.81
N ILE A 61 -23.75 -0.22 -6.47
CA ILE A 61 -24.64 -1.17 -5.77
C ILE A 61 -24.31 -2.64 -6.11
N PHE A 62 -23.03 -2.95 -6.29
CA PHE A 62 -22.51 -4.31 -6.46
C PHE A 62 -21.70 -4.77 -5.24
N PRO A 63 -22.34 -4.99 -4.07
CA PRO A 63 -21.63 -5.24 -2.81
C PRO A 63 -20.81 -6.53 -2.84
N PHE A 64 -21.32 -7.59 -3.49
CA PHE A 64 -20.58 -8.85 -3.61
C PHE A 64 -19.29 -8.66 -4.42
N ALA A 65 -19.37 -7.98 -5.57
CA ALA A 65 -18.20 -7.71 -6.41
C ALA A 65 -17.20 -6.78 -5.72
N ALA A 66 -17.68 -5.79 -4.96
CA ALA A 66 -16.84 -4.90 -4.17
C ALA A 66 -15.99 -5.69 -3.16
N TRP A 67 -16.62 -6.53 -2.33
CA TRP A 67 -15.92 -7.35 -1.34
C TRP A 67 -14.99 -8.39 -1.99
N MET A 68 -15.43 -9.02 -3.08
CA MET A 68 -14.60 -9.99 -3.80
C MET A 68 -13.37 -9.33 -4.44
N GLY A 69 -13.54 -8.16 -5.08
CA GLY A 69 -12.43 -7.40 -5.64
C GLY A 69 -11.44 -6.96 -4.56
N LEU A 70 -11.95 -6.49 -3.41
CA LEU A 70 -11.12 -6.14 -2.26
C LEU A 70 -10.32 -7.34 -1.74
N ALA A 71 -10.94 -8.52 -1.64
CA ALA A 71 -10.26 -9.73 -1.17
C ALA A 71 -9.22 -10.23 -2.20
N VAL A 72 -9.61 -10.38 -3.46
CA VAL A 72 -8.77 -10.96 -4.53
C VAL A 72 -7.57 -10.07 -4.85
N ILE A 73 -7.72 -8.75 -4.78
CA ILE A 73 -6.63 -7.81 -5.06
C ILE A 73 -5.90 -7.43 -3.76
N GLY A 74 -6.65 -7.13 -2.70
CA GLY A 74 -6.12 -6.61 -1.43
C GLY A 74 -5.37 -7.65 -0.60
N VAL A 75 -5.78 -8.93 -0.61
CA VAL A 75 -5.04 -9.96 0.15
C VAL A 75 -3.63 -10.17 -0.43
N PRO A 76 -3.45 -10.38 -1.75
CA PRO A 76 -2.11 -10.42 -2.34
C PRO A 76 -1.30 -9.14 -2.09
N ALA A 77 -1.94 -7.97 -2.16
CA ALA A 77 -1.30 -6.69 -1.86
C ALA A 77 -0.69 -6.66 -0.44
N LEU A 78 -1.48 -7.04 0.57
CA LEU A 78 -1.04 -7.11 1.95
C LEU A 78 0.07 -8.15 2.15
N ILE A 79 -0.02 -9.31 1.49
CA ILE A 79 1.02 -10.35 1.54
C ILE A 79 2.34 -9.80 0.99
N LEU A 80 2.34 -9.13 -0.17
CA LEU A 80 3.55 -8.55 -0.74
C LEU A 80 4.18 -7.51 0.19
N MET A 81 3.37 -6.62 0.77
CA MET A 81 3.85 -5.62 1.73
C MET A 81 4.44 -6.29 2.99
N LEU A 82 3.80 -7.34 3.50
CA LEU A 82 4.30 -8.14 4.63
C LEU A 82 5.63 -8.83 4.29
N VAL A 83 5.77 -9.39 3.10
CA VAL A 83 7.01 -10.02 2.63
C VAL A 83 8.13 -8.98 2.54
N ALA A 84 7.89 -7.83 1.92
CA ALA A 84 8.87 -6.74 1.84
C ALA A 84 9.32 -6.30 3.24
N TRP A 85 8.38 -6.12 4.17
CA TRP A 85 8.68 -5.79 5.56
C TRP A 85 9.52 -6.87 6.25
N GLN A 86 9.13 -8.14 6.11
CA GLN A 86 9.86 -9.25 6.73
C GLN A 86 11.29 -9.36 6.23
N LEU A 87 11.54 -9.12 4.94
CA LEU A 87 12.89 -9.13 4.37
C LEU A 87 13.78 -8.04 5.00
N VAL A 88 13.28 -6.81 5.07
CA VAL A 88 13.98 -5.68 5.70
C VAL A 88 14.22 -5.96 7.19
N ALA A 89 13.19 -6.39 7.92
CA ALA A 89 13.26 -6.62 9.36
C ALA A 89 14.20 -7.78 9.73
N ARG A 90 14.24 -8.86 8.94
CA ARG A 90 15.15 -9.98 9.18
C ARG A 90 16.60 -9.59 8.91
N ARG A 91 16.87 -8.86 7.82
CA ARG A 91 18.20 -8.33 7.51
C ARG A 91 18.73 -7.43 8.63
N ALA A 92 17.86 -6.57 9.16
CA ALA A 92 18.19 -5.69 10.27
C ALA A 92 18.63 -6.42 11.55
N LYS A 93 18.12 -7.63 11.79
CA LYS A 93 18.50 -8.45 12.96
C LYS A 93 19.81 -9.21 12.76
N GLN A 94 20.27 -9.36 11.52
CA GLN A 94 21.51 -10.07 11.18
C GLN A 94 22.72 -9.14 11.12
N SER A 95 22.50 -7.82 11.13
CA SER A 95 23.54 -6.79 11.15
C SER A 95 23.82 -6.35 12.58
#